data_AF-A0A6N7ZCQ3-F1
#
_entry.id   AF-A0A6N7ZCQ3-F1
#
_cell.length_a   1.000
_cell.length_b   1.000
_cell.length_c   1.000
_cell.angle_alpha   90.00
_cell.angle_beta   90.00
_cell.angle_gamma   90.00
#
_symmetry.space_group_name_H-M   'P 1'
#
loop_
_entity.id
_entity.type
_entity.pdbx_description
1 polymer ?
#
loop_
_entity_poly.entity_id
_entity_poly.type
_entity_poly.pdbx_seq_one_letter_code
_entity_poly.pdbx_strand_id
1 'polypeptide(L)' 'LLVDTFEDKLEVVADGRAVAIVPADDRRSTLRDDLATIPVEGIDPCQVAVVTRAADRNPLVAHFRESAKNCLGRDT' A
#
# COMPACT_ATOMS: atom_id res chain seq x y z
N LEU A 1 23.78 -2.31 -0.07
CA LEU A 1 22.73 -3.17 -0.64
C LEU A 1 21.82 -2.28 -1.47
N LEU A 2 21.65 -2.57 -2.75
CA LEU A 2 20.61 -1.90 -3.54
C LEU A 2 19.31 -2.63 -3.21
N VAL A 3 18.44 -1.97 -2.47
CA VAL A 3 17.14 -2.50 -2.06
C VAL A 3 16.13 -1.93 -3.05
N ASP A 4 15.99 -2.61 -4.18
CA ASP A 4 15.21 -2.10 -5.32
C ASP A 4 13.77 -2.61 -5.28
N THR A 5 13.59 -3.85 -4.83
CA THR A 5 12.27 -4.49 -4.78
C THR A 5 11.65 -4.44 -3.40
N PHE A 6 10.38 -4.82 -3.33
CA PHE A 6 9.71 -5.00 -2.05
C PHE A 6 10.25 -6.24 -1.33
N GLU A 7 10.51 -7.33 -2.05
CA GLU A 7 11.12 -8.54 -1.51
C GLU A 7 12.47 -8.26 -0.86
N ASP A 8 13.35 -7.49 -1.51
CA ASP A 8 14.67 -7.13 -0.95
C ASP A 8 14.55 -6.42 0.41
N LYS A 9 13.52 -5.57 0.58
CA LYS A 9 13.26 -4.88 1.85
C LYS A 9 12.92 -5.88 2.95
N LEU A 10 12.07 -6.85 2.62
CA LEU A 10 11.66 -7.88 3.57
C LEU A 10 12.83 -8.80 3.96
N GLU A 11 13.73 -9.13 3.04
CA GLU A 11 14.92 -9.94 3.38
C GLU A 11 15.83 -9.24 4.40
N VAL A 12 15.99 -7.92 4.31
CA VAL A 12 16.79 -7.16 5.30
C VAL A 12 16.12 -7.13 6.68
N VAL A 13 14.79 -7.14 6.74
CA VAL A 13 14.02 -7.25 7.99
C VAL A 13 14.13 -8.66 8.57
N ALA A 14 13.99 -9.69 7.74
CA ALA A 14 14.09 -11.10 8.15
C ALA A 14 15.50 -11.42 8.70
N ASP A 15 16.54 -10.82 8.12
CA ASP A 15 17.92 -10.89 8.61
C ASP A 15 18.16 -10.08 9.90
N GLY A 16 17.11 -9.48 10.48
CA GLY A 16 17.17 -8.74 11.75
C GLY A 16 17.91 -7.41 11.68
N ARG A 17 18.16 -6.88 10.48
CA ARG A 17 18.94 -5.65 10.28
C ARG A 17 18.09 -4.38 10.15
N ALA A 18 16.79 -4.52 10.00
CA ALA A 18 15.87 -3.40 9.81
C ALA A 18 14.47 -3.70 10.35
N VAL A 19 13.66 -2.65 10.42
CA VAL A 19 12.20 -2.69 10.59
C VAL A 19 11.56 -1.98 9.40
N ALA A 20 10.39 -2.47 8.98
CA ALA A 20 9.60 -1.87 7.91
C ALA A 20 8.24 -1.41 8.44
N ILE A 21 7.80 -0.23 8.00
CA ILE A 21 6.42 0.23 8.15
C ILE A 21 5.71 -0.03 6.83
N VAL A 22 4.62 -0.78 6.89
CA VAL A 22 3.81 -1.14 5.72
C VAL A 22 2.36 -0.71 5.93
N PRO A 23 1.59 -0.47 4.85
CA PRO A 23 0.15 -0.28 4.97
C PRO A 23 -0.49 -1.47 5.71
N ALA A 24 -1.47 -1.18 6.58
CA ALA A 24 -2.10 -2.21 7.41
C ALA A 24 -2.73 -3.36 6.59
N ASP A 25 -3.24 -3.04 5.40
CA ASP A 25 -3.85 -4.03 4.49
C ASP A 25 -2.84 -4.69 3.54
N ASP A 26 -1.53 -4.43 3.70
CA ASP A 26 -0.50 -5.11 2.92
C ASP A 26 -0.33 -6.56 3.38
N ARG A 27 -0.76 -7.49 2.52
CA ARG A 27 -0.73 -8.92 2.83
C ARG A 27 0.58 -9.62 2.52
N ARG A 28 1.56 -8.94 1.89
CA ARG A 28 2.78 -9.60 1.42
C ARG A 28 3.65 -10.13 2.56
N SER A 29 3.73 -9.41 3.67
CA SER A 29 4.43 -9.88 4.88
C SER A 29 3.71 -11.05 5.56
N THR A 30 2.37 -11.17 5.41
CA THR A 30 1.59 -12.26 6.03
C THR A 30 1.83 -13.63 5.39
N LEU A 31 2.54 -13.67 4.25
CA LEU A 31 2.92 -14.90 3.57
C LEU A 31 4.30 -15.42 4.04
N ARG A 32 4.95 -14.73 4.97
CA ARG A 32 6.28 -15.05 5.46
C ARG A 32 6.26 -15.43 6.92
N ASP A 33 6.53 -16.70 7.21
CA ASP A 33 6.53 -17.24 8.58
C ASP A 33 7.74 -16.77 9.42
N ASP A 34 8.75 -16.18 8.77
CA ASP A 34 9.96 -15.63 9.38
C ASP A 34 9.85 -14.12 9.70
N LEU A 35 8.67 -13.53 9.49
CA LEU A 35 8.38 -12.13 9.84
C LEU A 35 7.21 -12.03 10.80
N ALA A 36 7.34 -11.14 11.78
CA ALA A 36 6.24 -10.73 12.65
C ALA A 36 5.75 -9.33 12.27
N THR A 37 4.44 -9.13 12.22
CA THR A 37 3.83 -7.81 12.06
C THR A 37 3.18 -7.36 13.37
N ILE A 38 3.38 -6.09 13.72
CA ILE A 38 2.80 -5.48 14.91
C ILE A 38 1.96 -4.28 14.44
N PRO A 39 0.69 -4.16 14.85
CA PRO A 39 -0.12 -3.01 14.48
C PRO A 39 0.48 -1.73 15.07
N VAL A 40 0.56 -0.69 14.25
CA VAL A 40 0.96 0.64 14.71
C VAL A 40 -0.31 1.44 14.97
N GLU A 41 -0.54 1.78 16.24
CA GLU A 41 -1.72 2.51 16.70
C GLU A 41 -1.44 4.01 16.84
N GLY A 42 -2.49 4.83 16.83
CA GLY A 42 -2.40 6.27 17.06
C GLY A 42 -1.86 7.09 15.88
N ILE A 43 -1.82 6.52 14.68
CA ILE A 43 -1.43 7.20 13.45
C ILE A 43 -2.59 7.15 12.46
N ASP A 44 -2.95 8.32 11.91
CA ASP A 44 -3.96 8.41 10.87
C ASP A 44 -3.48 7.68 9.59
N PRO A 45 -4.35 6.91 8.91
CA PRO A 45 -3.94 6.21 7.72
C PRO A 45 -3.49 7.15 6.59
N CYS A 46 -2.51 6.70 5.82
CA CYS A 46 -2.08 7.42 4.63
C CYS A 46 -3.22 7.56 3.62
N GLN A 47 -3.41 8.76 3.08
CA GLN A 47 -4.40 9.00 2.04
C GLN A 47 -3.87 8.52 0.68
N VAL A 48 -4.53 7.52 0.10
CA VAL A 48 -4.32 7.11 -1.30
C VAL A 48 -5.33 7.85 -2.18
N ALA A 49 -4.85 8.49 -3.24
CA ALA A 49 -5.67 9.31 -4.12
C ALA A 49 -5.57 8.86 -5.58
N VAL A 50 -6.71 8.86 -6.27
CA VAL A 50 -6.76 8.74 -7.74
C VAL A 50 -6.65 10.14 -8.34
N VAL A 51 -5.60 10.39 -9.10
CA VAL A 51 -5.34 11.70 -9.72
C VAL A 51 -5.35 11.57 -11.24
N THR A 52 -6.08 12.47 -11.90
CA THR A 52 -6.22 12.52 -13.35
C THR A 52 -6.01 13.95 -13.83
N ARG A 53 -5.68 14.12 -15.12
CA ARG A 53 -5.69 15.45 -15.74
C ARG A 53 -7.08 16.08 -15.62
N ALA A 54 -7.15 17.38 -15.34
CA ALA A 54 -8.41 18.09 -15.08
C ALA A 54 -9.41 18.02 -16.25
N ALA A 55 -8.91 18.00 -17.49
CA ALA A 55 -9.71 17.93 -18.71
C ALA A 55 -9.54 16.59 -19.44
N ASP A 56 -9.28 15.50 -18.72
CA ASP A 56 -9.21 14.17 -19.33
C ASP A 56 -10.58 13.78 -19.92
N ARG A 57 -10.60 13.41 -21.20
CA ARG A 57 -11.83 13.06 -21.94
C ARG A 57 -11.96 11.56 -22.19
N ASN A 58 -11.03 10.74 -21.69
CA ASN A 58 -11.09 9.30 -21.91
C ASN A 58 -12.21 8.70 -21.04
N PRO A 59 -13.25 8.09 -21.63
CA PRO A 59 -14.35 7.50 -20.87
C PRO A 59 -13.88 6.39 -19.91
N LEU A 60 -12.80 5.67 -20.23
CA LEU A 60 -12.24 4.65 -19.35
C LEU A 60 -11.69 5.25 -18.04
N VAL A 61 -11.13 6.46 -18.10
CA VAL A 61 -10.66 7.18 -16.91
C VAL A 61 -11.85 7.60 -16.05
N ALA A 62 -12.96 8.02 -16.67
CA ALA A 62 -14.19 8.36 -15.95
C ALA A 62 -14.77 7.13 -15.22
N HIS A 63 -14.91 6.00 -15.92
CA HIS A 63 -15.38 4.76 -15.32
C HIS A 63 -14.44 4.24 -14.23
N PHE A 64 -13.12 4.31 -14.42
CA PHE A 64 -12.17 3.92 -13.38
C PHE A 64 -12.31 4.77 -12.11
N ARG A 65 -12.50 6.09 -12.24
CA ARG A 65 -12.72 6.97 -11.08
C ARG A 65 -14.01 6.61 -10.33
N GLU A 66 -15.06 6.22 -11.04
CA GLU A 66 -16.31 5.75 -10.43
C GLU A 66 -16.10 4.44 -9.69
N SER A 67 -15.49 3.43 -10.33
CA SER A 67 -15.17 2.16 -9.68
C SER A 67 -14.26 2.34 -8.46
N ALA A 68 -13.22 3.17 -8.57
CA ALA A 68 -12.32 3.44 -7.46
C ALA A 68 -13.04 4.08 -6.27
N LYS A 69 -13.97 5.01 -6.51
CA LYS A 69 -14.80 5.58 -5.44
C LYS A 69 -15.67 4.52 -4.76
N ASN A 70 -16.29 3.64 -5.54
CA ASN A 70 -17.23 2.64 -5.02
C ASN A 70 -16.53 1.44 -4.36
N CYS A 71 -15.33 1.09 -4.79
CA CYS A 71 -14.62 -0.11 -4.34
C CYS A 71 -13.47 0.18 -3.37
N LEU A 72 -12.90 1.40 -3.40
CA LEU A 72 -11.72 1.78 -2.63
C LEU A 72 -11.95 3.04 -1.78
N GLY A 73 -13.07 3.75 -1.99
CA GLY A 73 -13.49 4.82 -1.10
C GLY A 73 -13.81 4.24 0.27
N ARG A 74 -13.30 4.85 1.33
CA ARG A 74 -13.74 4.49 2.68
C ARG A 74 -15.16 5.00 2.89
N ASP A 75 -16.03 4.15 3.44
CA ASP A 75 -17.27 4.60 4.04
C ASP A 75 -16.89 5.60 5.13
N THR A 76 -17.37 6.84 4.99
CA THR A 76 -17.09 7.92 5.93
C THR A 76 -18.07 7.85 7.09
#